data_AF-H3DQY1-F1
#
_entry.id   AF-H3DQY1-F1
#
_cell.length_a   1.000
_cell.length_b   1.000
_cell.length_c   1.000
_cell.angle_alpha   90.00
_cell.angle_beta   90.00
_cell.angle_gamma   90.00
#
_symmetry.space_group_name_H-M   'P 1'
#
loop_
_entity.id
_entity.type
_entity.pdbx_description
1 polymer ?
#
loop_
_entity_poly.entity_id
_entity_poly.type
_entity_poly.pdbx_seq_one_letter_code
_entity_poly.pdbx_strand_id
1 'polypeptide(L)'
;MQENVKKCKNFLATLIKLASHNSPSPDTSKNVKALVQDLLDAKIEPEEFTTRLQAELKSSPQPYLIPFLKKSLPALRQSLLSSQQSLVTTPTPPLAAPGSVTATAIRPRVPISPVGTAVRLNTPLTSTVVQMSPLSA
;
A
#
# COMPACT_ATOMS: atom_id res chain seq x y z
N MET A 1 20.13 0.52 -4.43
CA MET A 1 19.18 1.03 -5.46
C MET A 1 17.71 0.91 -5.05
N GLN A 2 17.28 -0.19 -4.41
CA GLN A 2 15.87 -0.38 -4.03
C GLN A 2 15.26 0.72 -3.15
N GLU A 3 16.06 1.40 -2.30
CA GLU A 3 15.57 2.50 -1.47
C GLU A 3 14.99 3.65 -2.32
N ASN A 4 15.67 4.04 -3.41
CA ASN A 4 15.20 5.11 -4.30
C ASN A 4 13.91 4.71 -5.03
N VAL A 5 13.76 3.42 -5.37
CA VAL A 5 12.53 2.88 -5.98
C VAL A 5 11.36 2.97 -4.98
N LYS A 6 11.59 2.59 -3.72
CA LYS A 6 10.58 2.70 -2.65
C LYS A 6 10.16 4.16 -2.42
N LYS A 7 11.13 5.06 -2.34
CA LYS A 7 10.89 6.51 -2.24
C LYS A 7 10.10 7.03 -3.43
N CYS A 8 10.45 6.61 -4.65
CA CYS A 8 9.78 7.07 -5.86
C CYS A 8 8.34 6.60 -5.91
N LYS A 9 8.09 5.33 -5.60
CA LYS A 9 6.72 4.80 -5.49
C LYS A 9 5.90 5.55 -4.44
N ASN A 10 6.48 5.79 -3.26
CA ASN A 10 5.81 6.52 -2.19
C ASN A 10 5.53 7.98 -2.56
N PHE A 11 6.48 8.65 -3.22
CA PHE A 11 6.31 10.00 -3.76
C PHE A 11 5.12 10.07 -4.73
N LEU A 12 5.09 9.22 -5.76
CA LEU A 12 4.00 9.19 -6.74
C LEU A 12 2.65 8.85 -6.10
N ALA A 13 2.61 7.88 -5.18
CA ALA A 13 1.40 7.55 -4.44
C ALA A 13 0.91 8.72 -3.56
N THR A 14 1.83 9.47 -2.97
CA THR A 14 1.52 10.65 -2.15
C THR A 14 0.94 11.76 -3.02
N LEU A 15 1.47 12.00 -4.22
CA LEU A 15 0.89 12.98 -5.16
C LEU A 15 -0.58 12.66 -5.47
N ILE A 16 -0.87 11.40 -5.83
CA ILE A 16 -2.24 10.98 -6.13
C ILE A 16 -3.15 11.12 -4.90
N LYS A 17 -2.65 10.75 -3.71
CA LYS A 17 -3.41 10.85 -2.46
C LYS A 17 -3.73 12.31 -2.13
N LEU A 18 -2.75 13.20 -2.18
CA LEU A 18 -2.92 14.62 -1.90
C LEU A 18 -3.90 15.25 -2.89
N ALA A 19 -3.75 14.98 -4.18
CA ALA A 19 -4.66 15.48 -5.21
C ALA A 19 -6.08 14.90 -5.09
N SER A 20 -6.27 13.73 -4.46
CA SER A 20 -7.61 13.16 -4.26
C SER A 20 -8.33 13.71 -3.02
N HIS A 21 -7.59 14.08 -1.97
CA HIS A 21 -8.17 14.54 -0.71
C HIS A 21 -8.19 16.06 -0.52
N ASN A 22 -7.22 16.77 -1.10
CA ASN A 22 -7.03 18.21 -0.87
C ASN A 22 -7.27 19.04 -2.13
N SER A 23 -7.78 18.44 -3.21
CA SER A 23 -7.94 19.17 -4.46
C SER A 23 -9.14 20.13 -4.42
N PRO A 24 -8.99 21.35 -4.97
CA PRO A 24 -10.08 22.29 -5.16
C PRO A 24 -11.11 21.84 -6.22
N SER A 25 -10.78 20.87 -7.08
CA SER A 25 -11.67 20.37 -8.14
C SER A 25 -11.48 18.85 -8.43
N PRO A 26 -12.53 18.15 -8.91
CA PRO A 26 -12.40 16.76 -9.33
C PRO A 26 -11.43 16.57 -10.51
N ASP A 27 -11.26 17.60 -11.35
CA ASP A 27 -10.36 17.58 -12.51
C ASP A 27 -8.88 17.47 -12.12
N THR A 28 -8.44 18.17 -11.08
CA THR A 28 -7.03 18.13 -10.64
C THR A 28 -6.59 16.72 -10.24
N SER A 29 -7.44 15.97 -9.53
CA SER A 29 -7.15 14.57 -9.16
C SER A 29 -7.01 13.69 -10.39
N LYS A 30 -7.86 13.90 -11.40
CA LYS A 30 -7.81 13.20 -12.69
C LYS A 30 -6.52 13.50 -13.43
N ASN A 31 -6.16 14.78 -13.54
CA ASN A 31 -4.96 15.23 -14.25
C ASN A 31 -3.69 14.69 -13.60
N VAL A 32 -3.58 14.75 -12.26
CA VAL A 32 -2.41 14.19 -11.54
C VAL A 32 -2.28 12.69 -11.74
N LYS A 33 -3.39 11.94 -11.73
CA LYS A 33 -3.38 10.50 -12.03
C LYS A 33 -2.90 10.24 -13.45
N ALA A 34 -3.39 11.00 -14.43
CA ALA A 34 -2.97 10.87 -15.83
C ALA A 34 -1.46 11.17 -15.99
N LEU A 35 -0.97 12.26 -15.38
CA LEU A 35 0.46 12.60 -15.42
C LEU A 35 1.35 11.50 -14.82
N VAL A 36 0.94 10.92 -13.68
CA VAL A 36 1.69 9.81 -13.07
C VAL A 36 1.66 8.57 -13.96
N GLN A 37 0.51 8.29 -14.59
CA GLN A 37 0.38 7.15 -15.51
C GLN A 37 1.26 7.34 -16.75
N ASP A 38 1.21 8.49 -17.41
CA ASP A 38 2.02 8.79 -18.59
C ASP A 38 3.52 8.75 -18.26
N LEU A 39 3.90 9.19 -17.05
CA LEU A 39 5.28 9.05 -16.56
C LEU A 39 5.66 7.58 -16.37
N LEU A 40 4.80 6.72 -15.80
CA LEU A 40 5.12 5.30 -15.61
C LEU A 40 5.17 4.55 -16.96
N ASP A 41 4.29 4.90 -17.89
CA ASP A 41 4.22 4.33 -19.25
C ASP A 41 5.34 4.84 -20.18
N ALA A 42 6.19 5.75 -19.69
CA ALA A 42 7.24 6.40 -20.49
C ALA A 42 6.72 7.20 -21.70
N LYS A 43 5.48 7.70 -21.64
CA LYS A 43 4.90 8.59 -22.66
C LYS A 43 5.40 10.02 -22.52
N ILE A 44 5.76 10.42 -21.31
CA ILE A 44 6.36 11.72 -21.01
C ILE A 44 7.66 11.53 -20.22
N GLU A 45 8.60 12.43 -20.48
CA GLU A 45 9.88 12.49 -19.77
C GLU A 45 9.73 13.19 -18.41
N PRO A 46 10.63 12.96 -17.44
CA PRO A 46 10.59 13.57 -16.11
C PRO A 46 10.54 15.11 -16.13
N GLU A 47 11.23 15.74 -17.08
CA GLU A 47 11.26 17.18 -17.30
C GLU A 47 9.86 17.73 -17.63
N GLU A 48 9.12 17.04 -18.51
CA GLU A 48 7.76 17.42 -18.88
C GLU A 48 6.77 17.14 -17.74
N PHE A 49 6.87 15.96 -17.11
CA PHE A 49 6.04 15.60 -15.97
C PHE A 49 6.12 16.64 -14.85
N THR A 50 7.35 17.04 -14.46
CA THR A 50 7.53 18.01 -13.37
C THR A 50 7.02 19.41 -13.73
N THR A 51 7.10 19.82 -14.99
CA THR A 51 6.56 21.09 -15.46
C THR A 51 5.03 21.10 -15.41
N ARG A 52 4.39 20.06 -15.94
CA ARG A 52 2.91 19.93 -15.92
C ARG A 52 2.38 19.77 -14.50
N LEU A 53 3.06 18.99 -13.66
CA LEU A 53 2.69 18.82 -12.25
C LEU A 53 2.75 20.14 -11.47
N GLN A 54 3.76 20.98 -11.74
CA GLN A 54 3.87 22.30 -11.12
C GLN A 54 2.71 23.21 -11.50
N ALA A 55 2.33 23.24 -12.78
CA ALA A 55 1.19 24.02 -13.25
C ALA A 55 -0.14 23.53 -12.65
N GLU A 56 -0.34 22.20 -12.64
CA GLU A 56 -1.56 21.57 -12.12
C GLU A 56 -1.75 21.83 -10.62
N LEU A 57 -0.68 21.70 -9.83
CA LEU A 57 -0.73 21.83 -8.37
C LEU A 57 -0.30 23.21 -7.85
N LYS A 58 0.00 24.16 -8.75
CA LYS A 58 0.56 25.49 -8.41
C LYS A 58 1.72 25.42 -7.42
N SER A 59 2.61 24.46 -7.61
CA SER A 59 3.74 24.21 -6.72
C SER A 59 5.02 24.89 -7.23
N SER A 60 5.96 25.14 -6.31
CA SER A 60 7.29 25.67 -6.64
C SER A 60 8.17 24.62 -7.32
N PRO A 61 9.12 25.04 -8.19
CA PRO A 61 10.12 24.14 -8.74
C PRO A 61 10.92 23.42 -7.65
N GLN A 62 11.27 22.16 -7.93
CA GLN A 62 12.03 21.30 -7.03
C GLN A 62 13.34 20.85 -7.71
N PRO A 63 14.52 21.34 -7.26
CA PRO A 63 15.78 21.13 -7.97
C PRO A 63 16.25 19.67 -8.01
N TYR A 64 15.84 18.84 -7.05
CA TYR A 64 16.25 17.44 -6.94
C TYR A 64 15.25 16.44 -7.53
N LEU A 65 14.08 16.90 -7.98
CA LEU A 65 13.01 16.00 -8.40
C LEU A 65 13.33 15.29 -9.71
N ILE A 66 13.78 16.03 -10.73
CA ILE A 66 14.16 15.47 -12.03
C ILE A 66 15.28 14.42 -11.90
N PRO A 67 16.44 14.71 -11.26
CA PRO A 67 17.50 13.71 -11.12
C PRO A 67 17.06 12.50 -10.28
N PHE A 68 16.20 12.71 -9.28
CA PHE A 68 15.62 11.63 -8.50
C PHE A 68 14.72 10.70 -9.35
N LEU A 69 13.84 11.28 -10.17
CA LEU A 69 12.97 10.53 -11.08
C LEU A 69 13.79 9.76 -12.12
N LYS A 70 14.75 10.40 -12.79
CA LYS A 70 15.62 9.74 -13.79
C LYS A 70 16.37 8.56 -13.21
N LYS A 71 16.87 8.68 -11.98
CA LYS A 71 17.59 7.60 -11.28
C LYS A 71 16.69 6.47 -10.79
N SER A 72 15.41 6.73 -10.53
CA SER A 72 14.51 5.78 -9.86
C SER A 72 13.53 5.10 -10.81
N LEU A 73 13.06 5.79 -11.85
CA LEU A 73 12.02 5.31 -12.76
C LEU A 73 12.39 4.04 -13.53
N PRO A 74 13.62 3.85 -14.06
CA PRO A 74 13.94 2.64 -14.80
C PRO A 74 13.71 1.38 -13.98
N ALA A 75 14.24 1.36 -12.74
CA ALA A 75 14.07 0.23 -11.83
C ALA A 75 12.62 0.11 -11.31
N LEU A 76 11.90 1.23 -11.11
CA LEU A 76 10.49 1.21 -10.71
C LEU A 76 9.61 0.56 -11.80
N ARG A 77 9.78 0.97 -13.07
CA ARG A 77 9.03 0.40 -14.21
C ARG A 77 9.28 -1.10 -14.34
N GLN A 78 10.54 -1.53 -14.22
CA GLN A 78 10.89 -2.96 -14.24
C GLN A 78 10.24 -3.75 -13.09
N SER A 79 10.23 -3.18 -11.87
CA SER A 79 9.58 -3.82 -10.72
C SER A 79 8.08 -4.01 -10.92
N LEU A 80 7.39 -3.06 -11.58
CA LEU A 80 5.97 -3.19 -11.88
C LEU A 80 5.69 -4.31 -12.89
N LEU A 81 6.51 -4.41 -13.95
CA LEU A 81 6.41 -5.49 -14.94
C LEU A 81 6.66 -6.87 -14.33
N SER A 82 7.71 -6.99 -13.50
CA SER A 82 8.05 -8.26 -12.83
C SER A 82 6.94 -8.71 -11.87
N SER A 83 6.32 -7.77 -11.14
CA SER A 83 5.21 -8.09 -10.23
C SER A 83 3.97 -8.61 -10.97
N GLN A 84 3.71 -8.13 -12.19
CA GLN A 84 2.62 -8.62 -13.05
C GLN A 84 2.91 -10.04 -13.56
N GLN A 85 4.16 -10.36 -13.89
CA GLN A 85 4.56 -11.68 -14.39
C GLN A 85 4.48 -12.76 -13.30
N SER A 86 4.81 -12.41 -12.05
CA SER A 86 4.72 -13.34 -10.91
C SER A 86 3.30 -13.84 -10.61
N LEU A 87 2.27 -13.12 -11.06
CA LEU A 87 0.87 -13.52 -10.90
C LEU A 87 0.41 -14.54 -11.95
N VAL A 88 1.14 -14.68 -13.07
CA VAL A 88 0.73 -15.53 -14.21
C VAL A 88 1.31 -16.94 -14.12
N THR A 89 2.30 -17.19 -13.26
CA THR A 89 2.81 -18.54 -12.99
C THR A 89 1.97 -19.26 -11.94
N THR A 90 0.74 -19.65 -12.29
CA THR A 90 0.11 -20.82 -11.65
C THR A 90 0.87 -22.06 -12.12
N PRO A 91 1.47 -22.88 -11.23
CA PRO A 91 2.02 -24.15 -11.63
C PRO A 91 0.87 -25.03 -12.11
N THR A 92 0.77 -25.27 -13.42
CA THR A 92 -0.02 -26.37 -13.97
C THR A 92 0.52 -27.67 -13.37
N PRO A 93 -0.27 -28.44 -12.61
CA PRO A 93 0.17 -29.75 -12.16
C PRO A 93 0.32 -30.65 -13.40
N PRO A 94 1.41 -31.42 -13.55
CA PRO A 94 1.46 -32.44 -14.59
C PRO A 94 0.37 -33.49 -14.29
N LEU A 95 -0.54 -33.69 -15.23
CA LEU A 95 -1.41 -34.86 -15.24
C LEU A 95 -0.54 -36.11 -15.44
N ALA A 96 -0.37 -36.90 -14.39
CA ALA A 96 0.05 -38.29 -14.50
C ALA A 96 -0.95 -39.15 -13.71
N ALA A 97 -1.66 -40.01 -14.44
CA ALA A 97 -2.63 -40.99 -13.94
C ALA A 97 -1.92 -42.32 -13.54
N PRO A 98 -2.63 -43.38 -13.13
CA PRO A 98 -2.63 -43.97 -11.79
C PRO A 98 -1.74 -45.22 -11.65
N GLY A 99 -1.30 -45.54 -10.43
CA GLY A 99 -0.54 -46.79 -10.16
C GLY A 99 -0.29 -47.13 -8.69
N SER A 100 -1.30 -47.74 -8.06
CA SER A 100 -1.25 -48.78 -7.00
C SER A 100 -0.47 -48.59 -5.68
N VAL A 101 -1.26 -48.35 -4.62
CA VAL A 101 -1.28 -48.92 -3.24
C VAL A 101 0.00 -49.37 -2.53
N THR A 102 0.17 -48.97 -1.27
CA THR A 102 0.05 -49.89 -0.11
C THR A 102 -0.32 -49.10 1.15
N ALA A 103 -1.25 -49.65 1.93
CA ALA A 103 -1.89 -49.09 3.10
C ALA A 103 -1.04 -49.14 4.37
N THR A 104 -1.26 -48.22 5.31
CA THR A 104 -1.58 -48.60 6.70
C THR A 104 -2.23 -47.43 7.43
N ALA A 105 -3.38 -47.73 8.02
CA ALA A 105 -4.27 -46.82 8.71
C ALA A 105 -3.92 -46.76 10.20
N ILE A 106 -3.90 -45.56 10.81
CA ILE A 106 -4.23 -45.40 12.24
C ILE A 106 -4.97 -44.06 12.43
N ARG A 107 -6.28 -44.17 12.68
CA ARG A 107 -7.15 -43.12 13.25
C ARG A 107 -7.12 -43.24 14.77
N PRO A 108 -7.28 -42.14 15.52
CA PRO A 108 -8.42 -42.09 16.43
C PRO A 108 -9.35 -40.88 16.22
N ARG A 109 -10.58 -41.02 16.72
CA ARG A 109 -11.79 -40.23 16.46
C ARG A 109 -12.23 -39.46 17.73
N VAL A 110 -12.63 -38.20 17.51
CA VAL A 110 -13.46 -37.18 18.24
C VAL A 110 -14.24 -37.55 19.53
N PRO A 111 -14.58 -36.58 20.41
CA PRO A 111 -15.82 -35.74 20.31
C PRO A 111 -15.60 -34.25 20.74
N ILE A 112 -16.17 -33.18 20.15
CA ILE A 112 -17.54 -32.59 20.00
C ILE A 112 -18.27 -32.17 21.32
N SER A 113 -18.27 -30.84 21.56
CA SER A 113 -19.30 -29.93 22.16
C SER A 113 -19.69 -30.06 23.66
N PRO A 114 -20.33 -29.05 24.35
CA PRO A 114 -21.12 -27.92 23.81
C PRO A 114 -21.04 -26.53 24.55
N VAL A 115 -21.79 -25.59 23.96
CA VAL A 115 -22.39 -24.30 24.41
C VAL A 115 -22.43 -23.91 25.91
N GLY A 116 -22.35 -22.60 26.18
CA GLY A 116 -23.28 -21.92 27.10
C GLY A 116 -22.70 -21.13 28.28
N THR A 117 -23.06 -19.84 28.34
CA THR A 117 -23.26 -18.99 29.55
C THR A 117 -22.02 -18.68 30.42
N ALA A 118 -21.86 -17.59 31.16
CA ALA A 118 -22.50 -16.29 31.28
C ALA A 118 -21.58 -15.46 32.23
N VAL A 119 -21.53 -14.14 32.04
CA VAL A 119 -21.49 -13.08 33.06
C VAL A 119 -20.69 -13.31 34.37
N ARG A 120 -19.67 -12.47 34.61
CA ARG A 120 -19.57 -11.53 35.77
C ARG A 120 -18.22 -10.78 35.74
N LEU A 121 -18.22 -9.44 35.71
CA LEU A 121 -18.33 -8.49 36.83
C LEU A 121 -17.09 -8.45 37.76
N ASN A 122 -16.29 -7.41 37.51
CA ASN A 122 -15.85 -6.38 38.48
C ASN A 122 -14.81 -6.72 39.56
N THR A 123 -13.86 -5.78 39.70
CA THR A 123 -13.26 -5.17 40.92
C THR A 123 -11.72 -5.05 40.81
N PRO A 124 -11.04 -4.21 41.62
CA PRO A 124 -11.42 -2.92 42.19
C PRO A 124 -10.36 -1.80 42.00
N LEU A 125 -10.86 -0.56 42.02
CA LEU A 125 -10.38 0.62 42.76
C LEU A 125 -8.89 0.71 43.12
N THR A 126 -8.21 1.77 42.64
CA THR A 126 -7.32 2.54 43.51
C THR A 126 -7.48 4.02 43.19
N SER A 127 -7.93 4.74 44.22
CA SER A 127 -8.14 6.17 44.28
C SER A 127 -6.80 6.87 44.51
N THR A 128 -6.52 7.96 43.81
CA THR A 128 -5.71 9.05 44.36
C THR A 128 -6.28 10.36 43.84
N VAL A 129 -7.11 10.96 44.68
CA VAL A 129 -7.40 12.39 44.70
C VAL A 129 -6.10 13.12 45.02
N VAL A 130 -5.70 14.07 44.19
CA VAL A 130 -5.06 15.30 44.67
C VAL A 130 -5.86 16.48 44.11
N GLN A 131 -6.56 17.06 45.06
CA GLN A 131 -7.36 18.26 45.07
C GLN A 131 -6.45 19.50 44.97
N MET A 132 -6.80 20.46 44.11
CA MET A 132 -7.09 21.87 44.46
C MET A 132 -6.94 22.80 43.23
N SER A 133 -8.08 23.37 42.84
CA SER A 133 -8.28 24.54 41.96
C SER A 133 -8.00 25.85 42.75
N PRO A 134 -8.48 27.04 42.29
CA PRO A 134 -8.41 27.72 40.99
C PRO A 134 -7.81 29.15 41.18
N LEU A 135 -7.76 29.98 40.13
CA LEU A 135 -8.07 31.42 40.23
C LEU A 135 -8.28 32.00 38.82
N SER A 136 -9.50 32.49 38.58
CA SER A 136 -9.90 33.28 37.43
C SER A 136 -9.34 34.70 37.52
N ALA A 137 -9.06 35.28 36.35
CA ALA A 137 -9.50 36.62 35.97
C ALA A 137 -9.82 36.60 34.47
#